data_AF-A0A356VYD5-F1
#
_entry.id   AF-A0A356VYD5-F1
#
_cell.length_a   1.000
_cell.length_b   1.000
_cell.length_c   1.000
_cell.angle_alpha   90.00
_cell.angle_beta   90.00
_cell.angle_gamma   90.00
#
_symmetry.space_group_name_H-M   'P 1'
#
loop_
_entity.id
_entity.type
_entity.pdbx_description
1 polymer ?
#
loop_
_entity_poly.entity_id
_entity_poly.type
_entity_poly.pdbx_seq_one_letter_code
_entity_poly.pdbx_strand_id
1 'polypeptide(L)'
;MLFSSRSPACRRPAGAVPAGTSVHFKIMLPRGWRCSAARLLLENGLTGEKPERGMFWCGKDGERAEWWECDFSPASPAPYFYRFLLSTGRGPVTLARGPRG
;
A
#
# COMPACT_ATOMS: atom_id res chain seq x y z
N MET A 1 -1.97 -14.00 -1.46
CA MET A 1 -1.80 -12.91 -2.44
C MET A 1 -1.33 -11.68 -1.68
N LEU A 2 -0.24 -11.02 -2.09
CA LEU A 2 0.43 -10.00 -1.26
C LEU A 2 -0.26 -8.62 -1.33
N PHE A 3 -0.66 -8.21 -2.53
CA PHE A 3 -1.45 -7.00 -2.82
C PHE A 3 -2.03 -7.10 -4.24
N SER A 4 -3.24 -6.58 -4.47
CA SER A 4 -3.83 -6.46 -5.81
C SER A 4 -4.61 -5.16 -5.95
N SER A 5 -4.11 -4.25 -6.79
CA SER A 5 -4.71 -2.92 -7.00
C SER A 5 -6.14 -2.94 -7.53
N ARG A 6 -6.53 -4.04 -8.19
CA ARG A 6 -7.86 -4.30 -8.75
C ARG A 6 -8.81 -4.95 -7.76
N SER A 7 -8.30 -5.47 -6.64
CA SER A 7 -9.14 -6.08 -5.61
C SER A 7 -9.64 -5.00 -4.65
N PRO A 8 -10.97 -4.84 -4.48
CA PRO A 8 -11.53 -3.95 -3.46
C PRO A 8 -11.09 -4.28 -2.04
N ALA A 9 -10.61 -5.51 -1.80
CA ALA A 9 -10.05 -5.93 -0.51
C ALA A 9 -8.64 -5.36 -0.24
N CYS A 10 -7.95 -4.88 -1.27
CA CYS A 10 -6.61 -4.31 -1.16
C CYS A 10 -6.59 -2.80 -1.47
N ARG A 11 -7.49 -2.31 -2.32
CA ARG A 11 -7.60 -0.90 -2.66
C ARG A 11 -9.06 -0.49 -2.81
N ARG A 12 -9.53 0.44 -1.99
CA ARG A 12 -10.92 0.90 -2.01
C ARG A 12 -11.00 2.43 -1.88
N PRO A 13 -11.64 3.14 -2.81
CA PRO A 13 -12.23 2.66 -4.06
C PRO A 13 -11.17 2.15 -5.05
N ALA A 14 -11.54 1.18 -5.89
CA ALA A 14 -10.70 0.75 -7.01
C ALA A 14 -10.82 1.73 -8.19
N GLY A 15 -9.85 1.72 -9.09
CA GLY A 15 -9.84 2.61 -10.27
C GLY A 15 -9.42 4.06 -9.97
N ALA A 16 -9.72 4.96 -10.91
CA ALA A 16 -9.51 6.39 -10.74
C ALA A 16 -10.61 6.99 -9.85
N VAL A 17 -10.25 7.94 -8.99
CA VAL A 17 -11.17 8.60 -8.07
C VAL A 17 -10.95 10.12 -8.13
N PRO A 18 -11.98 10.94 -7.83
CA PRO A 18 -11.81 12.39 -7.70
C PRO A 18 -10.77 12.75 -6.64
N ALA A 19 -10.09 13.88 -6.84
CA ALA A 19 -9.21 14.46 -5.81
C ALA A 19 -9.99 14.69 -4.50
N GLY A 20 -9.31 14.53 -3.37
CA GLY A 20 -9.92 14.57 -2.04
C GLY A 20 -10.61 13.28 -1.60
N THR A 21 -10.85 12.32 -2.51
CA THR A 21 -11.42 11.02 -2.15
C THR A 21 -10.41 10.18 -1.37
N SER A 22 -10.79 9.74 -0.17
CA SER A 22 -9.96 8.81 0.61
C SER A 22 -9.87 7.46 -0.09
N VAL A 23 -8.65 7.01 -0.36
CA VAL A 23 -8.34 5.69 -0.88
C VAL A 23 -7.70 4.87 0.23
N HIS A 24 -8.39 3.81 0.61
CA HIS A 24 -7.91 2.80 1.54
C HIS A 24 -6.99 1.80 0.83
N PHE A 25 -5.84 1.55 1.43
CA PHE A 25 -4.86 0.57 0.97
C PHE A 25 -4.65 -0.50 2.04
N LYS A 26 -4.69 -1.76 1.62
CA LYS A 26 -4.50 -2.94 2.46
C LYS A 26 -3.56 -3.94 1.80
N ILE A 27 -2.50 -4.31 2.50
CA ILE A 27 -1.56 -5.37 2.10
C ILE A 27 -1.67 -6.56 3.05
N MET A 28 -1.42 -7.76 2.52
CA MET A 28 -1.36 -8.99 3.30
C MET A 28 0.03 -9.61 3.18
N LEU A 29 0.73 -9.79 4.29
CA LEU A 29 2.11 -10.26 4.33
C LEU A 29 2.20 -11.61 5.03
N PRO A 30 3.10 -12.53 4.61
CA PRO A 30 3.39 -13.73 5.37
C PRO A 30 4.02 -13.36 6.71
N ARG A 31 3.53 -13.93 7.82
CA ARG A 31 4.12 -13.70 9.17
C ARG A 31 5.59 -14.09 9.24
N GLY A 32 6.01 -15.07 8.44
CA GLY A 32 7.41 -15.49 8.32
C GLY A 32 8.36 -14.40 7.82
N TRP A 33 7.86 -13.33 7.21
CA TRP A 33 8.67 -12.17 6.83
C TRP A 33 9.07 -11.32 8.03
N ARG A 34 8.39 -11.49 9.17
CA ARG A 34 8.64 -10.73 10.41
C ARG A 34 8.64 -9.22 10.11
N CYS A 35 7.60 -8.74 9.42
CA CYS A 35 7.49 -7.34 9.08
C CYS A 35 7.27 -6.52 10.36
N SER A 36 8.09 -5.50 10.58
CA SER A 36 8.01 -4.62 11.75
C SER A 36 7.46 -3.23 11.43
N ALA A 37 7.50 -2.83 10.15
CA ALA A 37 6.90 -1.59 9.68
C ALA A 37 6.54 -1.68 8.19
N ALA A 38 5.45 -1.03 7.80
CA ALA A 38 5.05 -0.87 6.41
C ALA A 38 4.74 0.60 6.11
N ARG A 39 5.12 1.06 4.91
CA ARG A 39 4.87 2.42 4.42
C ARG A 39 4.34 2.39 3.00
N LEU A 40 3.36 3.24 2.71
CA LEU A 40 2.92 3.56 1.36
C LEU A 40 3.74 4.75 0.84
N LEU A 41 4.47 4.53 -0.24
CA LEU A 41 5.22 5.57 -0.94
C LEU A 41 4.46 5.92 -2.22
N LEU A 42 4.13 7.19 -2.39
CA LEU A 42 3.44 7.69 -3.57
C LEU A 42 4.35 8.62 -4.37
N GLU A 43 4.00 8.80 -5.64
CA GLU A 43 4.62 9.76 -6.54
C GLU A 43 3.52 10.41 -7.38
N ASN A 44 3.40 11.74 -7.27
CA ASN A 44 2.50 12.54 -8.08
C ASN A 44 3.10 12.66 -9.49
N GLY A 45 2.42 12.11 -10.49
CA GLY A 45 2.91 12.09 -11.88
C GLY A 45 2.89 13.44 -12.59
N LEU A 46 2.30 14.49 -11.99
CA LEU A 46 2.32 15.85 -12.55
C LEU A 46 3.35 16.75 -11.86
N THR A 47 3.41 16.72 -10.52
CA THR A 47 4.28 17.61 -9.74
C THR A 47 5.62 16.98 -9.35
N GLY A 48 5.72 15.65 -9.43
CA GLY A 48 6.87 14.89 -8.92
C GLY A 48 6.94 14.81 -7.39
N GLU A 49 5.94 15.34 -6.67
CA GLU A 49 5.86 15.23 -5.21
C GLU A 49 5.81 13.76 -4.77
N LYS A 50 6.50 13.44 -3.68
CA LYS A 50 6.64 12.06 -3.18
C LYS A 50 6.07 11.91 -1.77
N PRO A 51 4.75 12.03 -1.57
CA PRO A 51 4.16 11.86 -0.26
C PRO A 51 4.30 10.41 0.23
N GLU A 52 4.48 10.24 1.53
CA GLU A 52 4.49 8.93 2.18
C GLU A 52 3.45 8.84 3.31
N ARG A 53 3.00 7.62 3.58
CA ARG A 53 2.10 7.30 4.70
C ARG A 53 2.57 6.04 5.41
N GLY A 54 2.68 6.13 6.73
CA GLY A 54 2.84 4.94 7.58
C GLY A 54 1.59 4.06 7.49
N MET A 55 1.78 2.74 7.48
CA MET A 55 0.69 1.79 7.58
C MET A 55 0.57 1.26 9.00
N PHE A 56 -0.66 1.03 9.43
CA PHE A 56 -0.98 0.46 10.72
C PHE A 56 -1.07 -1.06 10.63
N TRP A 57 -0.57 -1.75 11.64
CA TRP A 57 -0.77 -3.19 11.77
C TRP A 57 -2.20 -3.45 12.27
N CYS A 58 -2.97 -4.23 11.51
CA CYS A 58 -4.41 -4.42 11.74
C CYS A 58 -4.78 -5.86 12.14
N GLY A 59 -3.79 -6.71 12.44
CA GLY A 59 -4.02 -8.07 12.93
C GLY A 59 -3.32 -9.16 12.12
N LYS A 60 -3.62 -10.41 12.48
CA LYS A 60 -3.05 -11.62 11.86
C LYS A 60 -4.08 -12.75 11.68
N ASP A 61 -3.92 -13.56 10.63
CA ASP A 61 -4.57 -14.88 10.47
C ASP A 61 -3.61 -15.95 11.02
N GLY A 62 -3.74 -16.23 12.31
CA GLY A 62 -2.85 -17.15 13.01
C GLY A 62 -1.38 -16.83 12.77
N GLU A 63 -0.59 -17.83 12.39
CA GLU A 63 0.83 -17.67 12.02
C GLU A 63 1.06 -17.63 10.50
N ARG A 64 0.00 -17.53 9.70
CA ARG A 64 0.13 -17.53 8.23
C ARG A 64 0.35 -16.13 7.68
N ALA A 65 -0.53 -15.20 8.04
CA ALA A 65 -0.57 -13.88 7.43
C ALA A 65 -0.83 -12.77 8.44
N GLU A 66 -0.42 -11.55 8.09
CA GLU A 66 -0.75 -10.30 8.79
C GLU A 66 -1.20 -9.23 7.81
N TRP A 67 -1.94 -8.25 8.32
CA TRP A 67 -2.48 -7.15 7.52
C TRP A 67 -1.93 -5.81 7.96
N TRP A 68 -1.64 -4.98 6.97
CA TRP A 68 -1.26 -3.59 7.17
C TRP A 68 -2.14 -2.69 6.31
N GLU A 69 -2.62 -1.59 6.89
CA GLU A 69 -3.61 -0.72 6.26
C GLU A 69 -3.28 0.76 6.44
N CYS A 70 -3.65 1.58 5.47
CA CYS A 70 -3.66 3.04 5.60
C CYS A 70 -4.65 3.68 4.63
N ASP A 71 -5.01 4.92 4.93
CA ASP A 71 -5.80 5.76 4.04
C ASP A 71 -4.94 6.88 3.46
N PHE A 72 -5.19 7.22 2.20
CA PHE A 72 -4.58 8.36 1.54
C PHE A 72 -5.61 9.12 0.72
N SER A 73 -5.71 10.42 0.98
CA SER A 73 -6.52 11.35 0.20
C SER A 73 -5.60 12.23 -0.66
N PRO A 74 -5.62 12.12 -1.99
CA PRO A 74 -4.83 12.98 -2.87
C PRO A 74 -5.36 14.41 -2.82
N ALA A 75 -4.49 15.38 -2.58
CA ALA A 75 -4.88 16.80 -2.50
C ALA A 75 -5.17 17.40 -3.90
N SER A 76 -4.51 16.90 -4.95
CA SER A 76 -4.63 17.40 -6.31
C SER A 76 -5.04 16.29 -7.29
N PRO A 77 -5.75 16.63 -8.39
CA PRO A 77 -6.09 15.69 -9.43
C PRO A 77 -4.84 15.34 -10.26
N ALA A 78 -4.27 14.17 -10.00
CA ALA A 78 -3.10 13.66 -10.71
C ALA A 78 -3.11 12.12 -10.74
N PRO A 79 -2.42 11.49 -11.72
CA PRO A 79 -2.04 10.10 -11.58
C PRO A 79 -1.04 9.96 -10.42
N TYR A 80 -1.35 9.08 -9.47
CA TYR A 80 -0.43 8.72 -8.39
C TYR A 80 0.12 7.32 -8.62
N PHE A 81 1.43 7.21 -8.77
CA PHE A 81 2.14 5.93 -8.73
C PHE A 81 2.41 5.57 -7.29
N TYR A 82 2.36 4.29 -6.94
CA TYR A 82 2.61 3.87 -5.55
C TYR A 82 3.34 2.54 -5.45
N ARG A 83 4.06 2.39 -4.35
CA ARG A 83 4.73 1.17 -3.91
C ARG A 83 4.68 1.10 -2.38
N PHE A 84 4.85 -0.08 -1.82
CA PHE A 84 4.95 -0.30 -0.39
C PHE A 84 6.39 -0.59 -0.03
N LEU A 85 6.90 0.07 1.01
CA LEU A 85 8.20 -0.23 1.58
C LEU A 85 8.00 -0.93 2.92
N LEU A 86 8.59 -2.12 3.05
CA LEU A 86 8.45 -3.00 4.19
C LEU A 86 9.79 -3.12 4.90
N SER A 87 9.77 -3.02 6.22
CA SER A 87 10.90 -3.39 7.07
C SER A 87 10.70 -4.83 7.52
N THR A 88 11.41 -5.78 6.91
CA THR A 88 11.29 -7.22 7.23
C THR A 88 12.48 -7.70 8.04
N GLY A 89 12.36 -8.88 8.67
CA GLY A 89 13.47 -9.50 9.40
C GLY A 89 14.69 -9.85 8.54
N ARG A 90 14.56 -9.80 7.21
CA ARG A 90 15.67 -10.01 6.25
C ARG A 90 16.16 -8.71 5.60
N GLY A 91 15.68 -7.56 6.06
CA GLY A 91 15.97 -6.25 5.49
C GLY A 91 14.78 -5.61 4.77
N PRO A 92 14.98 -4.45 4.14
CA PRO A 92 13.91 -3.72 3.47
C PRO A 92 13.46 -4.43 2.18
N VAL A 93 12.15 -4.52 1.97
CA VAL A 93 11.53 -5.09 0.77
C VAL A 93 10.55 -4.07 0.17
N THR A 94 10.61 -3.89 -1.15
CA THR A 94 9.63 -3.07 -1.87
C THR A 94 8.60 -3.95 -2.54
N LEU A 95 7.32 -3.68 -2.28
CA LEU A 95 6.21 -4.26 -3.04
C LEU A 95 5.66 -3.21 -3.99
N ALA A 96 5.82 -3.43 -5.28
CA ALA A 96 5.16 -2.65 -6.30
C ALA A 96 4.11 -3.50 -7.01
N ARG A 97 3.23 -2.84 -7.77
CA ARG A 97 2.39 -3.49 -8.77
C ARG A 97 3.30 -4.27 -9.72
N GLY A 98 3.13 -5.59 -9.81
CA GLY A 98 3.91 -6.43 -10.72
C GLY A 98 3.65 -6.03 -12.19
N PRO A 99 4.60 -6.28 -13.12
CA PRO A 99 4.50 -5.84 -14.52
C PRO A 99 3.31 -6.42 -15.31
N ARG A 100 2.52 -7.35 -14.75
CA ARG A 100 1.32 -7.95 -15.37
C ARG A 100 0.00 -7.66 -14.65
N GLY A 101 -0.04 -6.66 -13.76
CA GLY A 101 -1.16 -6.47 -12.84
C GLY A 101 -1.76 -5.10 -12.81
#